data_AF-A0A2J8PVF0-F1
#
_entry.id   AF-A0A2J8PVF0-F1
#
_cell.length_a   1.000
_cell.length_b   1.000
_cell.length_c   1.000
_cell.angle_alpha   90.00
_cell.angle_beta   90.00
_cell.angle_gamma   90.00
#
_symmetry.space_group_name_H-M   'P 1'
#
loop_
_entity.id
_entity.type
_entity.pdbx_description
1 polymer ?
#
loop_
_entity_poly.entity_id
_entity_poly.type
_entity_poly.pdbx_seq_one_letter_code
_entity_poly.pdbx_strand_id
1 'polypeptide(L)'
;MATEHVNGNGTEEPMDTTSAVIHSENFQTLLDAGLPQKVAEKLDEIYVAGLVAHSDLDERAIEALKEFNEDGALAVLQQFKDSDLSHVQNKSAFLCGVMKTYRQREKQGTKVADSSKGPDEAKIKALLERTGYTLDVTTGQRKYGGPPPDSVYSGQQPSVGTEIFVGKIPRDLFEDELVPLFEKA
;
A
#
# COMPACT_ATOMS: atom_id res chain seq x y z
N MET A 1 -10.18 2.26 77.73
CA MET A 1 -10.55 3.52 77.05
C MET A 1 -9.87 3.49 75.69
N ALA A 2 -10.62 3.15 74.64
CA ALA A 2 -11.16 4.04 73.59
C ALA A 2 -10.28 3.90 72.33
N THR A 3 -10.71 3.09 71.34
CA THR A 3 -11.23 3.48 69.99
C THR A 3 -10.12 4.09 69.09
N GLU A 4 -9.94 3.80 67.80
CA GLU A 4 -10.91 3.65 66.71
C GLU A 4 -10.21 3.16 65.41
N HIS A 5 -11.02 2.71 64.46
CA HIS A 5 -10.66 2.25 63.11
C HIS A 5 -10.21 3.38 62.16
N VAL A 6 -9.40 3.06 61.14
CA VAL A 6 -9.71 3.50 59.76
C VAL A 6 -9.13 2.55 58.71
N ASN A 7 -10.00 2.19 57.78
CA ASN A 7 -9.80 1.34 56.61
C ASN A 7 -9.43 2.22 55.41
N GLY A 8 -8.58 1.75 54.50
CA GLY A 8 -8.15 2.51 53.33
C GLY A 8 -7.82 1.59 52.16
N ASN A 9 -8.84 0.90 51.65
CA ASN A 9 -8.80 0.15 50.40
C ASN A 9 -8.72 1.13 49.22
N GLY A 10 -7.51 1.37 48.72
CA GLY A 10 -7.28 2.11 47.47
C GLY A 10 -7.59 1.22 46.28
N THR A 11 -8.79 1.36 45.74
CA THR A 11 -9.18 0.80 44.44
C THR A 11 -8.37 1.52 43.37
N GLU A 12 -7.39 0.84 42.78
CA GLU A 12 -6.74 1.31 41.55
C GLU A 12 -7.77 1.17 40.42
N GLU A 13 -8.40 2.27 40.04
CA GLU A 13 -9.18 2.33 38.81
C GLU A 13 -8.23 2.10 37.62
N PRO A 14 -8.60 1.23 36.64
CA PRO A 14 -7.79 1.07 35.46
C PRO A 14 -7.84 2.38 34.67
N MET A 15 -6.66 2.95 34.38
CA MET A 15 -6.53 4.07 33.46
C MET A 15 -7.07 3.64 32.10
N ASP A 16 -8.27 4.10 31.78
CA ASP A 16 -8.82 4.09 30.44
C ASP A 16 -8.01 5.11 29.61
N THR A 17 -6.90 4.67 29.01
CA THR A 17 -6.22 5.42 27.95
C THR A 17 -7.05 5.33 26.68
N THR A 18 -8.23 5.95 26.69
CA THR A 18 -9.01 6.20 25.49
C THR A 18 -8.40 7.41 24.79
N SER A 19 -7.26 7.20 24.11
CA SER A 19 -6.83 8.10 23.05
C SER A 19 -8.02 8.22 22.10
N ALA A 20 -8.62 9.40 21.99
CA ALA A 20 -9.78 9.62 21.14
C ALA A 20 -9.44 9.19 19.71
N VAL A 21 -9.94 8.03 19.29
CA VAL A 21 -9.66 7.48 17.97
C VAL A 21 -10.41 8.36 16.98
N ILE A 22 -9.67 9.14 16.20
CA ILE A 22 -10.24 9.98 15.15
C ILE A 22 -10.58 9.04 13.99
N HIS A 23 -11.85 8.70 13.88
CA HIS A 23 -12.36 7.89 12.78
C HIS A 23 -12.75 8.75 11.58
N SER A 24 -12.58 8.21 10.37
CA SER A 24 -13.17 8.85 9.19
C SER A 24 -14.69 8.65 9.16
N GLU A 25 -15.38 9.41 8.30
CA GLU A 25 -16.81 9.25 8.06
C GLU A 25 -17.18 7.86 7.51
N ASN A 26 -16.21 7.12 6.96
CA ASN A 26 -16.42 5.81 6.35
C ASN A 26 -16.23 4.64 7.33
N PHE A 27 -15.82 4.89 8.58
CA PHE A 27 -15.55 3.83 9.56
C PHE A 27 -16.78 2.94 9.83
N GLN A 28 -17.96 3.55 10.02
CA GLN A 28 -19.19 2.79 10.22
C GLN A 28 -19.53 1.92 9.00
N THR A 29 -19.31 2.44 7.80
CA THR A 29 -19.52 1.68 6.55
C THR A 29 -18.63 0.44 6.46
N LEU A 30 -17.39 0.50 6.97
CA LEU A 30 -16.49 -0.66 7.02
C LEU A 30 -17.01 -1.75 7.98
N LEU A 31 -17.56 -1.34 9.14
CA LEU A 31 -18.17 -2.26 10.10
C LEU A 31 -19.45 -2.89 9.52
N ASP A 32 -20.28 -2.09 8.86
CA ASP A 32 -21.52 -2.56 8.22
C ASP A 32 -21.25 -3.50 7.04
N ALA A 33 -20.09 -3.34 6.36
CA ALA A 33 -19.59 -4.29 5.35
C ALA A 33 -19.14 -5.64 5.96
N GLY A 34 -19.07 -5.74 7.29
CA GLY A 34 -18.74 -6.96 8.03
C GLY A 34 -17.25 -7.17 8.26
N LEU A 35 -16.43 -6.11 8.18
CA LEU A 35 -15.02 -6.20 8.59
C LEU A 35 -14.91 -6.28 10.12
N PRO A 36 -14.00 -7.10 10.67
CA PRO A 36 -13.69 -7.09 12.09
C PRO A 36 -13.25 -5.69 12.55
N GLN A 37 -13.62 -5.29 13.77
CA GLN A 37 -13.35 -3.94 14.28
C GLN A 37 -11.89 -3.51 14.10
N LYS A 38 -10.92 -4.34 14.48
CA LYS A 38 -9.49 -4.00 14.33
C LYS A 38 -9.06 -3.81 12.88
N VAL A 39 -9.62 -4.60 11.95
CA VAL A 39 -9.32 -4.50 10.53
C VAL A 39 -9.94 -3.23 9.95
N ALA A 40 -11.17 -2.90 10.36
CA ALA A 40 -11.83 -1.65 9.99
C ALA A 40 -11.05 -0.44 10.54
N GLU A 41 -10.62 -0.47 11.80
CA GLU A 41 -9.79 0.58 12.41
C GLU A 41 -8.50 0.78 11.63
N LYS A 42 -7.84 -0.32 11.26
CA LYS A 42 -6.59 -0.26 10.52
C LYS A 42 -6.75 0.31 9.10
N LEU A 43 -7.84 -0.05 8.42
CA LEU A 43 -8.14 0.50 7.09
C LEU A 43 -8.56 1.98 7.17
N ASP A 44 -9.29 2.35 8.22
CA ASP A 44 -9.69 3.73 8.49
C ASP A 44 -8.48 4.63 8.80
N GLU A 45 -7.47 4.14 9.52
CA GLU A 45 -6.19 4.86 9.67
C GLU A 45 -5.54 5.22 8.33
N ILE A 46 -5.67 4.34 7.32
CA ILE A 46 -5.10 4.57 5.99
C ILE A 46 -5.88 5.67 5.26
N TYR A 47 -7.21 5.73 5.46
CA TYR A 47 -8.06 6.80 4.95
C TYR A 47 -7.74 8.15 5.61
N VAL A 48 -7.62 8.17 6.94
CA VAL A 48 -7.28 9.38 7.70
C VAL A 48 -5.88 9.90 7.35
N ALA A 49 -4.93 9.00 7.07
CA ALA A 49 -3.60 9.36 6.58
C ALA A 49 -3.60 9.94 5.15
N GLY A 50 -4.72 9.86 4.43
CA GLY A 50 -4.85 10.35 3.05
C GLY A 50 -4.10 9.52 2.02
N LEU A 51 -3.74 8.27 2.34
CA LEU A 51 -3.04 7.38 1.41
C LEU A 51 -3.96 6.84 0.32
N VAL A 52 -5.22 6.56 0.68
CA VAL A 52 -6.31 6.21 -0.23
C VAL A 52 -7.64 6.77 0.29
N ALA A 53 -8.59 7.02 -0.60
CA ALA A 53 -9.98 7.31 -0.25
C ALA A 53 -10.81 6.02 -0.17
N HIS A 54 -11.94 6.07 0.53
CA HIS A 54 -12.88 4.94 0.56
C HIS A 54 -13.35 4.53 -0.85
N SER A 55 -13.53 5.49 -1.76
CA SER A 55 -13.92 5.25 -3.15
C SER A 55 -12.83 4.60 -4.02
N ASP A 56 -11.56 4.60 -3.57
CA ASP A 56 -10.46 3.98 -4.32
C ASP A 56 -10.45 2.45 -4.18
N LEU A 57 -11.17 1.93 -3.19
CA LEU A 57 -11.31 0.51 -2.92
C LEU A 57 -12.73 0.04 -3.25
N ASP A 58 -12.84 -0.77 -4.28
CA ASP A 58 -14.08 -1.43 -4.68
C ASP A 58 -14.54 -2.50 -3.68
N GLU A 59 -15.84 -2.80 -3.71
CA GLU A 59 -16.49 -3.80 -2.86
C GLU A 59 -15.79 -5.16 -2.95
N ARG A 60 -15.26 -5.53 -4.12
CA ARG A 60 -14.54 -6.79 -4.32
C ARG A 60 -13.24 -6.86 -3.52
N ALA A 61 -12.48 -5.77 -3.42
CA ALA A 61 -11.29 -5.73 -2.58
C ALA A 61 -11.66 -5.84 -1.09
N ILE A 62 -12.75 -5.21 -0.66
CA ILE A 62 -13.25 -5.29 0.72
C ILE A 62 -13.72 -6.72 1.05
N GLU A 63 -14.46 -7.37 0.14
CA GLU A 63 -14.87 -8.77 0.31
C GLU A 63 -13.67 -9.72 0.37
N ALA A 64 -12.64 -9.48 -0.45
CA ALA A 64 -11.42 -10.28 -0.40
C ALA A 64 -10.66 -10.14 0.94
N LEU A 65 -10.70 -8.98 1.60
CA LEU A 65 -10.13 -8.77 2.93
C LEU A 65 -10.85 -9.59 4.01
N LYS A 66 -12.18 -9.76 3.89
CA LYS A 66 -12.99 -10.55 4.84
C LYS A 66 -12.66 -12.04 4.85
N GLU A 67 -12.07 -12.55 3.77
CA GLU A 67 -11.62 -13.94 3.68
C GLU A 67 -10.33 -14.22 4.49
N PHE A 68 -9.64 -13.19 4.98
CA PHE A 68 -8.46 -13.35 5.84
C PHE A 68 -8.87 -13.51 7.30
N ASN A 69 -8.04 -14.20 8.08
CA ASN A 69 -8.08 -14.06 9.54
C ASN A 69 -7.63 -12.64 9.94
N GLU A 70 -7.96 -12.24 11.17
CA GLU A 70 -7.66 -10.88 11.68
C GLU A 70 -6.19 -10.52 11.51
N ASP A 71 -5.26 -11.39 11.94
CA ASP A 71 -3.81 -11.14 11.84
C ASP A 71 -3.34 -11.00 10.39
N GLY A 72 -3.85 -11.83 9.48
CA GLY A 72 -3.49 -11.78 8.06
C GLY A 72 -3.98 -10.50 7.38
N ALA A 73 -5.21 -10.08 7.68
CA ALA A 73 -5.77 -8.83 7.19
C ALA A 73 -4.96 -7.62 7.70
N LEU A 74 -4.60 -7.60 8.98
CA LEU A 74 -3.77 -6.55 9.56
C LEU A 74 -2.39 -6.48 8.92
N ALA A 75 -1.76 -7.63 8.65
CA ALA A 75 -0.46 -7.68 7.98
C ALA A 75 -0.54 -7.19 6.52
N VAL A 76 -1.59 -7.56 5.78
CA VAL A 76 -1.85 -7.06 4.42
C VAL A 76 -2.03 -5.54 4.43
N LEU A 77 -2.87 -5.01 5.33
CA LEU A 77 -3.13 -3.57 5.42
C LEU A 77 -1.89 -2.79 5.86
N GLN A 78 -1.07 -3.36 6.75
CA GLN A 78 0.21 -2.76 7.14
C GLN A 78 1.17 -2.70 5.93
N GLN A 79 1.32 -3.80 5.18
CA GLN A 79 2.13 -3.80 3.97
C GLN A 79 1.61 -2.80 2.92
N PHE A 80 0.29 -2.69 2.77
CA PHE A 80 -0.33 -1.73 1.87
C PHE A 80 -0.05 -0.27 2.29
N LYS A 81 -0.12 0.03 3.59
CA LYS A 81 0.22 1.33 4.18
C LYS A 81 1.69 1.71 3.98
N ASP A 82 2.59 0.74 4.09
CA ASP A 82 4.04 0.97 3.95
C ASP A 82 4.52 0.98 2.48
N SER A 83 3.62 0.71 1.52
CA SER A 83 3.93 0.71 0.09
C SER A 83 3.89 2.11 -0.51
N ASP A 84 4.71 2.35 -1.54
CA ASP A 84 4.60 3.56 -2.38
C ASP A 84 3.38 3.44 -3.30
N LEU A 85 2.35 4.26 -3.02
CA LEU A 85 1.11 4.32 -3.78
C LEU A 85 1.06 5.47 -4.79
N SER A 86 2.11 6.30 -4.88
CA SER A 86 2.09 7.58 -5.62
C SER A 86 1.73 7.41 -7.10
N HIS A 87 2.22 6.34 -7.71
CA HIS A 87 2.03 6.04 -9.14
C HIS A 87 1.13 4.82 -9.39
N VAL A 88 0.41 4.36 -8.36
CA VAL A 88 -0.54 3.25 -8.48
C VAL A 88 -1.88 3.79 -9.01
N GLN A 89 -2.27 3.46 -10.23
CA GLN A 89 -3.54 3.95 -10.79
C GLN A 89 -4.77 3.25 -10.20
N ASN A 90 -4.66 1.95 -9.89
CA ASN A 90 -5.76 1.16 -9.35
C ASN A 90 -5.41 0.60 -7.96
N LYS A 91 -5.88 1.29 -6.93
CA LYS A 91 -5.58 0.95 -5.53
C LYS A 91 -6.19 -0.40 -5.13
N SER A 92 -7.42 -0.70 -5.55
CA SER A 92 -8.05 -2.02 -5.38
C SER A 92 -7.21 -3.17 -5.93
N ALA A 93 -6.74 -3.03 -7.17
CA ALA A 93 -5.93 -4.07 -7.81
C ALA A 93 -4.59 -4.25 -7.09
N PHE A 94 -3.98 -3.16 -6.63
CA PHE A 94 -2.75 -3.20 -5.85
C PHE A 94 -2.96 -3.92 -4.52
N LEU A 95 -3.99 -3.55 -3.75
CA LEU A 95 -4.34 -4.21 -2.49
C LEU A 95 -4.64 -5.70 -2.70
N CYS A 96 -5.40 -6.06 -3.74
CA CYS A 96 -5.61 -7.46 -4.14
C CYS A 96 -4.31 -8.19 -4.47
N GLY A 97 -3.35 -7.50 -5.10
CA GLY A 97 -2.01 -8.01 -5.33
C GLY A 97 -1.26 -8.31 -4.03
N VAL A 98 -1.32 -7.39 -3.06
CA VAL A 98 -0.72 -7.57 -1.72
C VAL A 98 -1.34 -8.78 -1.01
N MET A 99 -2.67 -8.87 -1.00
CA MET A 99 -3.42 -10.02 -0.48
C MET A 99 -2.98 -11.35 -1.11
N LYS A 100 -2.85 -11.38 -2.45
CA LYS A 100 -2.43 -12.57 -3.19
C LYS A 100 -1.01 -12.98 -2.80
N THR A 101 -0.08 -12.04 -2.69
CA THR A 101 1.29 -12.29 -2.27
C THR A 101 1.35 -12.80 -0.83
N TYR A 102 0.56 -12.24 0.09
CA TYR A 102 0.47 -12.72 1.48
C TYR A 102 0.02 -14.19 1.54
N ARG A 103 -1.09 -14.54 0.88
CA ARG A 103 -1.60 -15.94 0.83
C ARG A 103 -0.56 -16.91 0.25
N GLN A 104 0.21 -16.48 -0.74
CA GLN A 104 1.26 -17.30 -1.32
C GLN A 104 2.41 -17.53 -0.32
N ARG A 105 2.79 -16.50 0.44
CA ARG A 105 3.84 -16.60 1.48
C ARG A 105 3.41 -17.52 2.62
N GLU A 106 2.17 -17.42 3.10
CA GLU A 106 1.67 -18.31 4.16
C GLU A 106 1.68 -19.78 3.76
N LYS A 107 1.32 -20.08 2.50
CA LYS A 107 1.35 -21.46 1.99
C LYS A 107 2.75 -22.01 1.79
N GLN A 108 3.73 -21.16 1.44
CA GLN A 108 5.08 -21.59 1.06
C GLN A 108 6.13 -21.40 2.17
N GLY A 109 5.81 -20.73 3.28
CA GLY A 109 6.74 -20.44 4.37
C GLY A 109 7.92 -19.53 3.99
N THR A 110 7.89 -18.92 2.80
CA THR A 110 9.01 -18.15 2.25
C THR A 110 9.04 -16.73 2.80
N LYS A 111 10.12 -16.39 3.51
CA LYS A 111 10.45 -15.02 3.91
C LYS A 111 11.17 -14.32 2.76
N VAL A 112 10.49 -13.43 2.04
CA VAL A 112 11.15 -12.51 1.10
C VAL A 112 11.44 -11.22 1.86
N ALA A 113 12.69 -10.76 1.85
CA ALA A 113 13.09 -9.53 2.52
C ALA A 113 12.34 -8.32 1.96
N ASP A 114 11.78 -7.50 2.85
CA ASP A 114 11.16 -6.23 2.52
C ASP A 114 12.17 -5.33 1.80
N SER A 115 11.90 -5.03 0.53
CA SER A 115 12.64 -4.00 -0.19
C SER A 115 11.83 -2.72 -0.03
N SER A 116 12.00 -2.08 1.13
CA SER A 116 11.20 -0.93 1.59
C SER A 116 11.64 0.41 0.99
N LYS A 117 12.49 0.42 -0.02
CA LYS A 117 12.92 1.65 -0.69
C LYS A 117 12.47 1.59 -2.15
N GLY A 118 11.50 2.43 -2.50
CA GLY A 118 11.17 2.72 -3.89
C GLY A 118 12.24 3.64 -4.54
N PRO A 119 11.98 4.11 -5.77
CA PRO A 119 12.89 5.04 -6.45
C PRO A 119 13.02 6.38 -5.72
N ASP A 120 14.02 7.17 -6.10
CA ASP A 120 14.13 8.56 -5.67
C ASP A 120 12.99 9.40 -6.27
N GLU A 121 12.03 9.80 -5.44
CA GLU A 121 10.83 10.55 -5.85
C GLU A 121 11.16 11.85 -6.59
N ALA A 122 12.23 12.55 -6.20
CA ALA A 122 12.61 13.81 -6.83
C ALA A 122 13.14 13.56 -8.26
N LYS A 123 13.90 12.48 -8.47
CA LYS A 123 14.36 12.08 -9.80
C LYS A 123 13.22 11.56 -10.67
N ILE A 124 12.29 10.79 -10.11
CA ILE A 124 11.09 10.34 -10.83
C ILE A 124 10.28 11.55 -11.28
N LYS A 125 9.98 12.48 -10.37
CA LYS A 125 9.25 13.69 -10.69
C LYS A 125 9.93 14.48 -11.81
N ALA A 126 11.24 14.72 -11.70
CA ALA A 126 12.00 15.41 -12.74
C ALA A 126 11.99 14.68 -14.09
N LEU A 127 12.06 13.34 -14.08
CA LEU A 127 11.96 12.51 -15.27
C LEU A 127 10.60 12.66 -15.94
N LEU A 128 9.51 12.46 -15.19
CA LEU A 128 8.14 12.54 -15.72
C LEU A 128 7.79 13.95 -16.19
N GLU A 129 8.22 15.00 -15.48
CA GLU A 129 8.01 16.39 -15.90
C GLU A 129 8.77 16.72 -17.20
N ARG A 130 10.00 16.24 -17.34
CA ARG A 130 10.83 16.48 -18.52
C ARG A 130 10.32 15.75 -19.76
N THR A 131 9.90 14.49 -19.61
CA THR A 131 9.56 13.64 -20.76
C THR A 131 8.07 13.62 -21.06
N GLY A 132 7.22 13.91 -20.08
CA GLY A 132 5.77 13.80 -20.17
C GLY A 132 5.25 12.35 -20.15
N TYR A 133 6.14 11.36 -19.98
CA TYR A 133 5.75 9.94 -19.96
C TYR A 133 4.95 9.62 -18.70
N THR A 134 4.13 8.57 -18.78
CA THR A 134 3.40 8.03 -17.63
C THR A 134 4.26 7.06 -16.83
N LEU A 135 3.91 6.90 -15.55
CA LEU A 135 4.43 5.83 -14.70
C LEU A 135 3.24 5.15 -14.02
N ASP A 136 3.08 3.85 -14.26
CA ASP A 136 2.04 3.02 -13.65
C ASP A 136 2.68 1.91 -12.82
N VAL A 137 2.31 1.84 -11.55
CA VAL A 137 2.86 0.91 -10.58
C VAL A 137 1.80 -0.08 -10.13
N THR A 138 2.17 -1.36 -10.20
CA THR A 138 1.41 -2.50 -9.66
C THR A 138 2.32 -3.29 -8.72
N THR A 139 1.78 -4.28 -8.01
CA THR A 139 2.57 -5.10 -7.06
C THR A 139 3.70 -5.91 -7.72
N GLY A 140 3.65 -6.13 -9.03
CA GLY A 140 4.64 -6.94 -9.77
C GLY A 140 5.32 -6.22 -10.93
N GLN A 141 4.93 -4.98 -11.23
CA GLN A 141 5.43 -4.26 -12.40
C GLN A 141 5.39 -2.74 -12.16
N ARG A 142 6.49 -2.06 -12.52
CA ARG A 142 6.57 -0.60 -12.63
C ARG A 142 6.79 -0.26 -14.11
N LYS A 143 5.84 0.43 -14.73
CA LYS A 143 5.79 0.65 -16.17
C LYS A 143 5.93 2.12 -16.49
N TYR A 144 7.06 2.49 -17.09
CA TYR A 144 7.32 3.84 -17.62
C TYR A 144 6.91 3.92 -19.11
N GLY A 145 5.91 4.74 -19.44
CA GLY A 145 5.36 4.92 -20.79
C GLY A 145 4.56 3.73 -21.33
N GLY A 146 4.68 3.50 -22.65
CA GLY A 146 3.98 2.43 -23.36
C GLY A 146 2.45 2.58 -23.35
N PRO A 147 1.89 3.59 -24.05
CA PRO A 147 2.53 4.39 -25.09
C PRO A 147 3.31 5.62 -24.57
N PRO A 148 4.25 6.18 -25.35
CA PRO A 148 4.80 7.50 -25.12
C PRO A 148 3.73 8.60 -25.32
N PRO A 149 3.99 9.85 -24.90
CA PRO A 149 3.11 10.97 -25.20
C PRO A 149 2.96 11.20 -26.71
N ASP A 150 1.77 11.62 -27.14
CA ASP A 150 1.47 11.87 -28.57
C ASP A 150 2.39 12.92 -29.21
N SER A 151 2.89 13.88 -28.42
CA SER A 151 3.87 14.88 -28.85
C SER A 151 5.24 14.29 -29.20
N VAL A 152 5.57 13.13 -28.62
CA VAL A 152 6.83 12.40 -28.85
C VAL A 152 6.65 11.39 -29.98
N TYR A 153 5.57 10.61 -29.95
CA TYR A 153 5.30 9.62 -30.97
C TYR A 153 3.81 9.27 -31.03
N SER A 154 3.20 9.45 -32.21
CA SER A 154 1.79 9.15 -32.50
C SER A 154 1.61 8.05 -33.56
N GLY A 155 2.71 7.38 -33.92
CA GLY A 155 2.69 6.29 -34.90
C GLY A 155 2.20 4.97 -34.32
N GLN A 156 2.29 3.90 -35.12
CA GLN A 156 1.95 2.56 -34.67
C GLN A 156 2.93 2.08 -33.60
N GLN A 157 2.42 1.40 -32.57
CA GLN A 157 3.27 0.80 -31.54
C GLN A 157 4.38 -0.07 -32.18
N PRO A 158 5.63 -0.01 -31.67
CA PRO A 158 6.72 -0.84 -32.16
C PRO A 158 6.33 -2.32 -32.22
N SER A 159 6.75 -3.01 -33.29
CA SER A 159 6.47 -4.43 -33.47
C SER A 159 7.24 -5.30 -32.46
N VAL A 160 6.73 -6.51 -32.23
CA VAL A 160 7.43 -7.55 -31.47
C VAL A 160 8.86 -7.72 -32.01
N GLY A 161 9.82 -7.86 -31.10
CA GLY A 161 11.25 -7.95 -31.44
C GLY A 161 12.00 -6.62 -31.37
N THR A 162 11.32 -5.51 -31.05
CA THR A 162 11.95 -4.21 -30.73
C THR A 162 12.25 -4.07 -29.22
N GLU A 163 12.13 -5.17 -28.48
CA GLU A 163 12.32 -5.24 -27.03
C GLU A 163 13.63 -5.96 -26.69
N ILE A 164 14.25 -5.57 -25.58
CA ILE A 164 15.42 -6.24 -25.03
C ILE A 164 15.10 -6.76 -23.63
N PHE A 165 15.69 -7.90 -23.28
CA PHE A 165 15.62 -8.44 -21.92
C PHE A 165 16.84 -7.99 -21.12
N VAL A 166 16.62 -7.32 -19.99
CA VAL A 166 17.66 -6.86 -19.08
C VAL A 166 17.55 -7.66 -17.79
N GLY A 167 18.44 -8.63 -17.60
CA GLY A 167 18.48 -9.49 -16.42
C GLY A 167 19.51 -9.03 -15.38
N LYS A 168 19.48 -9.67 -14.21
CA LYS A 168 20.44 -9.44 -13.10
C LYS A 168 20.47 -7.99 -12.61
N ILE A 169 19.35 -7.29 -12.68
CA ILE A 169 19.19 -5.94 -12.12
C ILE A 169 19.26 -6.05 -10.59
N PRO A 170 20.09 -5.23 -9.91
CA PRO A 170 20.09 -5.13 -8.45
C PRO A 170 18.69 -4.78 -7.92
N ARG A 171 18.30 -5.35 -6.77
CA ARG A 171 16.93 -5.21 -6.24
C ARG A 171 16.59 -3.79 -5.76
N ASP A 172 17.61 -2.98 -5.53
CA ASP A 172 17.57 -1.60 -5.07
C ASP A 172 17.65 -0.60 -6.23
N LEU A 173 17.68 -1.07 -7.47
CA LEU A 173 17.80 -0.23 -8.66
C LEU A 173 16.45 -0.12 -9.38
N PHE A 174 15.99 1.11 -9.61
CA PHE A 174 14.66 1.43 -10.12
C PHE A 174 14.71 2.29 -11.39
N GLU A 175 13.53 2.67 -11.89
CA GLU A 175 13.36 3.38 -13.15
C GLU A 175 13.98 4.79 -13.15
N ASP A 176 14.21 5.42 -11.99
CA ASP A 176 14.95 6.69 -11.90
C ASP A 176 16.42 6.57 -12.32
N GLU A 177 17.00 5.36 -12.24
CA GLU A 177 18.36 5.07 -12.70
C GLU A 177 18.39 4.29 -14.02
N LEU A 178 17.45 3.36 -14.23
CA LEU A 178 17.36 2.56 -15.45
C LEU A 178 17.03 3.43 -16.67
N VAL A 179 16.04 4.31 -16.57
CA VAL A 179 15.59 5.09 -17.73
C VAL A 179 16.72 5.98 -18.26
N PRO A 180 17.43 6.79 -17.45
CA PRO A 180 18.54 7.60 -17.93
C PRO A 180 19.72 6.79 -18.49
N LEU A 181 19.87 5.51 -18.10
CA LEU A 181 20.87 4.62 -18.67
C LEU A 181 20.50 4.23 -20.11
N PHE A 182 19.24 3.81 -20.33
CA PHE A 182 18.77 3.39 -21.65
C PHE A 182 18.49 4.54 -22.62
N GLU A 183 18.24 5.76 -22.13
CA GLU A 183 18.12 6.95 -22.99
C GLU A 183 19.43 7.28 -23.75
N LYS A 184 20.58 6.76 -23.30
CA LYS A 184 21.91 7.05 -23.88
C LYS A 184 22.42 5.93 -24.81
N ALA A 185 21.74 4.80 -24.84
CA ALA A 185 22.18 3.58 -25.51
C ALA A 185 21.93 3.63 -27.03
#